data_AF-A0A7D5N2J8-F1
#
_entry.id   AF-A0A7D5N2J8-F1
#
_cell.length_a   1.000
_cell.length_b   1.000
_cell.length_c   1.000
_cell.angle_alpha   90.00
_cell.angle_beta   90.00
_cell.angle_gamma   90.00
#
_symmetry.space_group_name_H-M   'P 1'
#
loop_
_entity.id
_entity.type
_entity.pdbx_description
1 polymer ?
#
loop_
_entity_poly.entity_id
_entity_poly.type
_entity_poly.pdbx_seq_one_letter_code
_entity_poly.pdbx_strand_id
1 'polypeptide(L)'
;MKLSYALLLVWMCCLAEWSDAQLPQTSVYLFDVVRTGKTWTLQHPKQIGSTKGYNNQPWFTPDGNGLYYVRSLDTPNTEIFYYHLNKKKVNGLPEPRCLNIHPNGCPI
;
A
#
# COMPACT_ATOMS: atom_id res chain seq x y z
N MET A 1 -12.03 45.23 -21.57
CA MET A 1 -12.07 43.79 -21.93
C MET A 1 -10.78 43.03 -21.62
N LYS A 2 -9.57 43.61 -21.70
CA LYS A 2 -8.32 42.84 -21.42
C LYS A 2 -8.05 42.56 -19.93
N LEU A 3 -8.43 43.48 -19.03
CA LEU A 3 -8.21 43.37 -17.59
C LEU A 3 -9.06 42.26 -16.92
N SER A 4 -10.25 41.99 -17.46
CA SER A 4 -11.16 40.94 -16.98
C SER A 4 -10.64 39.53 -17.24
N TYR A 5 -9.91 39.30 -18.34
CA TYR A 5 -9.29 37.99 -18.62
C TYR A 5 -8.09 37.72 -17.71
N ALA A 6 -7.33 38.75 -17.36
CA ALA A 6 -6.20 38.63 -16.43
C ALA A 6 -6.69 38.21 -15.04
N LEU A 7 -7.79 38.81 -14.55
CA LEU A 7 -8.40 38.43 -13.26
C LEU A 7 -8.98 37.01 -13.30
N LEU A 8 -9.60 36.60 -14.40
CA LEU A 8 -10.16 35.26 -14.57
C LEU A 8 -9.07 34.18 -14.63
N LEU A 9 -7.93 34.49 -15.26
CA LEU A 9 -6.76 33.61 -15.29
C LEU A 9 -6.10 33.45 -13.91
N VAL A 10 -5.95 34.55 -13.16
CA VAL A 10 -5.43 34.50 -11.78
C VAL A 10 -6.35 33.67 -10.89
N TRP A 11 -7.67 33.86 -11.00
CA TRP A 11 -8.65 33.07 -10.25
C TRP A 11 -8.60 31.57 -10.61
N MET A 12 -8.45 31.22 -11.88
CA MET A 12 -8.26 29.82 -12.31
C MET A 12 -6.95 29.22 -11.78
N CYS A 13 -5.84 29.96 -11.77
CA CYS A 13 -4.58 29.48 -11.20
C CYS A 13 -4.66 29.24 -9.69
N CYS A 14 -5.32 30.14 -8.94
CA CYS A 14 -5.52 29.96 -7.50
C CYS A 14 -6.39 28.75 -7.14
N LEU A 15 -7.31 28.33 -8.02
CA LEU A 15 -8.13 27.14 -7.82
C LEU A 15 -7.38 25.83 -8.13
N ALA A 16 -6.29 25.87 -8.90
CA ALA A 16 -5.51 24.69 -9.24
C ALA A 16 -4.68 24.16 -8.06
N GLU A 17 -4.37 25.01 -7.07
CA GLU A 17 -3.57 24.66 -5.88
C GLU A 17 -4.32 23.76 -4.87
N TRP A 18 -5.60 23.47 -5.11
CA TRP A 18 -6.46 22.68 -4.22
C TRP A 18 -6.72 21.26 -4.74
N SER A 19 -5.93 20.80 -5.70
CA SER A 19 -6.01 19.44 -6.21
C SER A 19 -5.04 18.53 -5.45
N ASP A 20 -5.51 17.95 -4.35
CA ASP A 20 -4.79 16.87 -3.69
C ASP A 20 -4.87 15.60 -4.55
N ALA A 21 -3.81 15.33 -5.32
CA ALA A 21 -3.58 14.06 -6.00
C ALA A 21 -3.20 12.95 -5.01
N GLN A 22 -3.88 12.88 -3.86
CA GLN A 22 -3.56 11.95 -2.78
C GLN A 22 -3.96 10.53 -3.17
N LEU A 23 -3.00 9.62 -3.10
CA LEU A 23 -3.25 8.19 -3.32
C LEU A 23 -4.28 7.70 -2.29
N PRO A 24 -5.23 6.83 -2.69
CA PRO A 24 -6.22 6.33 -1.76
C PRO A 24 -5.55 5.60 -0.59
N GLN A 25 -6.02 5.90 0.62
CA GLN A 25 -5.59 5.18 1.81
C GLN A 25 -6.23 3.80 1.81
N THR A 26 -5.40 2.77 1.72
CA THR A 26 -5.85 1.38 1.66
C THR A 26 -5.06 0.53 2.65
N SER A 27 -5.64 -0.61 3.03
CA SER A 27 -5.00 -1.58 3.93
C SER A 27 -5.11 -2.98 3.32
N VAL A 28 -4.04 -3.76 3.49
CA VAL A 28 -3.98 -5.15 2.99
C VAL A 28 -4.18 -6.11 4.17
N TYR A 29 -5.17 -6.99 4.03
CA TYR A 29 -5.50 -8.03 5.00
C TYR A 29 -5.28 -9.42 4.40
N LEU A 30 -4.73 -10.31 5.21
CA LEU A 30 -4.55 -11.73 4.95
C LEU A 30 -5.54 -12.51 5.81
N PHE A 31 -6.18 -13.52 5.21
CA PHE A 31 -7.13 -14.40 5.88
C PHE A 31 -6.78 -15.85 5.60
N ASP A 32 -7.07 -16.71 6.56
CA ASP A 32 -7.15 -18.15 6.33
C ASP A 32 -8.50 -18.46 5.70
N VAL A 33 -8.49 -19.19 4.58
CA VAL A 33 -9.71 -19.64 3.90
C VAL A 33 -9.96 -21.09 4.28
N VAL A 34 -11.00 -21.33 5.09
CA VAL A 34 -11.34 -22.66 5.61
C VAL A 34 -12.61 -23.15 4.94
N ARG A 35 -12.61 -24.42 4.52
CA ARG A 35 -13.79 -25.07 3.95
C ARG A 35 -14.34 -26.12 4.92
N THR A 36 -15.60 -25.98 5.30
CA THR A 36 -16.33 -26.97 6.09
C THR A 36 -17.52 -27.46 5.27
N GLY A 37 -17.38 -28.61 4.63
CA GLY A 37 -18.38 -29.16 3.70
C GLY A 37 -18.58 -28.25 2.48
N LYS A 38 -19.76 -27.62 2.37
CA LYS A 38 -20.10 -26.68 1.29
C LYS A 38 -19.88 -25.21 1.64
N THR A 39 -19.52 -24.91 2.89
CA THR A 39 -19.35 -23.54 3.37
C THR A 39 -17.87 -23.15 3.37
N TRP A 40 -17.59 -21.94 2.91
CA TRP A 40 -16.29 -21.29 3.02
C TRP A 40 -16.34 -20.23 4.10
N THR A 41 -15.36 -20.21 5.00
CA THR A 41 -15.21 -19.21 6.05
C THR A 41 -13.85 -18.55 5.96
N LEU A 42 -13.82 -17.24 6.23
CA LEU A 42 -12.60 -16.48 6.39
C LEU A 42 -12.28 -16.42 7.89
N GLN A 43 -11.08 -16.82 8.26
CA GLN A 43 -10.61 -16.87 9.64
C GLN A 43 -9.30 -16.08 9.79
N HIS A 44 -8.97 -15.75 11.03
CA HIS A 44 -7.71 -15.10 11.42
C HIS A 44 -7.32 -13.87 10.56
N PRO A 45 -8.14 -12.81 10.51
CA PRO A 45 -7.77 -11.58 9.81
C PRO A 45 -6.43 -11.05 10.33
N LYS A 46 -5.49 -10.83 9.43
CA LYS A 46 -4.19 -10.24 9.74
C LYS A 46 -3.88 -9.10 8.80
N GLN A 47 -3.71 -7.90 9.34
CA GLN A 47 -3.22 -6.76 8.58
C GLN A 47 -1.71 -6.94 8.29
N ILE A 48 -1.32 -6.81 7.02
CA ILE A 48 0.07 -6.99 6.56
C ILE A 48 0.67 -5.73 5.91
N GLY A 49 -0.11 -4.65 5.76
CA GLY A 49 0.33 -3.33 5.29
C GLY A 49 0.22 -2.25 6.37
N SER A 50 0.58 -1.00 6.01
CA SER A 50 0.36 0.15 6.89
C SER A 50 -1.12 0.47 7.07
N THR A 51 -1.47 1.20 8.12
CA THR A 51 -2.79 1.85 8.28
C THR A 51 -2.89 3.16 7.49
N LYS A 52 -1.77 3.66 6.96
CA LYS A 52 -1.67 4.91 6.20
C LYS A 52 -1.07 4.70 4.83
N GLY A 53 -1.40 5.61 3.92
CA GLY A 53 -0.87 5.65 2.57
C GLY A 53 -1.44 4.57 1.65
N TYR A 54 -0.84 4.50 0.47
CA TYR A 54 -1.21 3.55 -0.56
C TYR A 54 -0.66 2.17 -0.24
N ASN A 55 -1.53 1.18 -0.04
CA ASN A 55 -1.15 -0.21 0.19
C ASN A 55 -1.98 -1.11 -0.75
N ASN A 56 -1.42 -1.60 -1.85
CA ASN A 56 -2.22 -2.29 -2.88
C ASN A 56 -1.51 -3.47 -3.57
N GLN A 57 -2.28 -4.08 -4.47
CA GLN A 57 -1.88 -5.12 -5.42
C GLN A 57 -1.03 -6.25 -4.80
N PRO A 58 -1.61 -7.00 -3.83
CA PRO A 58 -0.94 -8.19 -3.33
C PRO A 58 -0.84 -9.26 -4.44
N TRP A 59 0.29 -9.95 -4.48
CA TRP A 59 0.53 -11.08 -5.38
C TRP A 59 1.25 -12.21 -4.63
N PHE A 60 0.65 -13.39 -4.59
CA PHE A 60 1.25 -14.56 -3.94
C PHE A 60 2.36 -15.15 -4.79
N THR A 61 3.46 -15.55 -4.15
CA THR A 61 4.54 -16.24 -4.87
C THR A 61 4.09 -17.64 -5.32
N PRO A 62 4.60 -18.14 -6.46
CA PRO A 62 4.20 -19.45 -7.00
C PRO A 62 4.56 -20.61 -6.06
N ASP A 63 5.59 -20.44 -5.23
CA ASP A 63 6.03 -21.41 -4.23
C ASP A 63 5.20 -21.38 -2.93
N GLY A 64 4.24 -20.45 -2.81
CA GLY A 64 3.41 -20.27 -1.62
C GLY A 64 4.17 -19.78 -0.37
N ASN A 65 5.43 -19.39 -0.49
CA ASN A 65 6.25 -18.97 0.66
C ASN A 65 5.95 -17.54 1.14
N GLY A 66 5.30 -16.73 0.31
CA GLY A 66 4.99 -15.36 0.64
C GLY A 66 4.12 -14.65 -0.38
N LEU A 67 4.07 -13.33 -0.27
CA LEU A 67 3.40 -12.45 -1.22
C LEU A 67 4.16 -11.13 -1.34
N TYR A 68 4.15 -10.54 -2.53
CA TYR A 68 4.55 -9.16 -2.75
C TYR A 68 3.36 -8.22 -2.61
N TYR A 69 3.58 -6.98 -2.20
CA TYR A 69 2.59 -5.92 -2.23
C TYR A 69 3.27 -4.57 -2.32
N VAL A 70 2.54 -3.56 -2.81
CA VAL A 70 3.03 -2.19 -2.88
C VAL A 70 2.64 -1.45 -1.61
N ARG A 71 3.54 -0.63 -1.08
CA ARG A 71 3.27 0.26 0.05
C ARG A 71 3.99 1.59 -0.09
N SER A 72 3.33 2.67 0.35
CA SER A 72 3.95 3.97 0.62
C SER A 72 4.40 4.06 2.09
N LEU A 73 5.62 4.55 2.31
CA LEU A 73 6.24 4.76 3.63
C LEU A 73 6.12 6.24 4.03
N ASP A 74 4.90 6.71 4.30
CA ASP A 74 4.58 8.10 4.71
C ASP A 74 5.14 9.20 3.76
N THR A 75 5.59 8.80 2.58
CA THR A 75 6.08 9.64 1.48
C THR A 75 5.24 9.35 0.23
N PRO A 76 5.22 10.24 -0.78
CA PRO A 76 4.54 9.95 -2.05
C PRO A 76 5.16 8.78 -2.82
N ASN A 77 6.35 8.31 -2.40
CA ASN A 77 7.01 7.18 -3.02
C ASN A 77 6.34 5.87 -2.60
N THR A 78 6.30 4.93 -3.54
CA THR A 78 5.82 3.57 -3.31
C THR A 78 6.97 2.59 -3.53
N GLU A 79 7.01 1.57 -2.69
CA GLU A 79 8.01 0.50 -2.74
C GLU A 79 7.32 -0.86 -2.77
N ILE A 80 8.05 -1.87 -3.23
CA ILE A 80 7.60 -3.26 -3.25
C ILE A 80 8.12 -3.97 -2.00
N PHE A 81 7.20 -4.52 -1.24
CA PHE A 81 7.46 -5.26 -0.01
C PHE A 81 7.19 -6.74 -0.22
N TYR A 82 7.96 -7.58 0.48
CA TYR A 82 7.72 -9.01 0.54
C TYR A 82 7.30 -9.44 1.94
N TYR A 83 6.18 -10.15 2.03
CA TYR A 83 5.67 -10.74 3.26
C TYR A 83 5.84 -12.27 3.23
N HIS A 84 6.54 -12.81 4.23
CA HIS A 84 6.74 -14.26 4.38
C HIS A 84 5.54 -14.93 5.07
N LEU A 85 4.96 -15.98 4.47
CA LEU A 85 3.87 -16.78 5.05
C LEU A 85 4.38 -17.84 6.03
N ASN A 86 5.57 -18.38 5.81
CA ASN A 86 6.04 -19.63 6.44
C ASN A 86 6.88 -19.49 7.74
N LYS A 87 6.87 -18.34 8.42
CA LYS A 87 7.54 -18.23 9.72
C LYS A 87 6.54 -18.41 10.88
N LYS A 88 6.57 -19.60 11.51
CA LYS A 88 6.11 -19.75 12.89
C LYS A 88 6.82 -18.68 13.73
N LYS A 89 6.04 -17.82 14.38
CA LYS A 89 6.51 -16.70 15.21
C LYS A 89 7.65 -17.15 16.14
N VAL A 90 8.84 -16.57 15.97
CA VAL A 90 9.70 -16.24 17.11
C VAL A 90 9.56 -14.74 17.26
N ASN A 91 8.80 -14.34 18.28
CA ASN A 91 8.64 -12.97 18.80
C ASN A 91 8.43 -11.83 17.78
N GLY A 92 7.17 -11.44 17.62
CA GLY A 92 6.80 -10.09 17.14
C GLY A 92 7.02 -9.83 15.65
N LEU A 93 5.93 -9.96 14.88
CA LEU A 93 5.74 -9.45 13.52
C LEU A 93 6.67 -10.02 12.42
N PRO A 94 6.13 -10.61 11.33
CA PRO A 94 6.91 -10.77 10.11
C PRO A 94 7.16 -9.36 9.55
N GLU A 95 8.36 -8.83 9.75
CA GLU A 95 8.71 -7.57 9.10
C GLU A 95 8.71 -7.79 7.58
N PRO A 96 7.88 -7.05 6.83
CA PRO A 96 7.94 -7.08 5.40
C PRO A 96 9.27 -6.43 4.99
N ARG A 97 10.15 -7.20 4.33
CA ARG A 97 11.43 -6.65 3.84
C ARG A 97 11.19 -5.97 2.50
N CYS A 98 11.66 -4.74 2.36
CA CYS A 98 11.75 -4.07 1.07
C CYS A 98 12.64 -4.90 0.14
N LEU A 99 12.17 -5.19 -1.07
CA LEU A 99 13.04 -5.71 -2.12
C LEU A 99 13.56 -4.50 -2.90
N ASN A 100 14.85 -4.18 -2.74
CA ASN A 100 15.48 -2.97 -3.27
C ASN A 100 15.27 -2.80 -4.79
N ILE A 101 14.69 -1.65 -5.19
CA ILE A 101 14.95 -1.00 -6.48
C ILE A 101 15.39 0.47 -6.32
N HIS A 102 15.62 0.95 -5.09
CA HIS A 102 16.04 2.32 -4.82
C HIS A 102 17.57 2.42 -4.57
N PRO A 103 18.28 3.43 -5.13
CA PRO A 103 19.74 3.54 -5.03
C PRO A 103 20.29 3.80 -3.61
N ASN A 104 19.46 4.26 -2.67
CA ASN A 104 19.91 4.60 -1.30
C ASN A 104 19.67 3.51 -0.24
N GLY A 105 19.18 2.33 -0.63
CA GLY A 105 19.00 1.19 0.29
C GLY A 105 17.99 1.42 1.42
N CYS A 106 17.65 0.33 2.13
CA CYS A 106 16.72 0.33 3.25
C CYS A 106 17.41 0.90 4.52
N PRO A 107 16.79 1.84 5.27
CA PRO A 107 17.24 2.12 6.63
C PRO A 107 16.98 0.87 7.49
N ILE A 108 18.07 0.33 8.04
CA ILE A 108 18.11 -0.68 9.10
C ILE A 108 17.79 -0.04 10.44
#